data_AF-A0A139I275-F1
#
_entry.id   AF-A0A139I275-F1
#
_cell.length_a   1.000
_cell.length_b   1.000
_cell.length_c   1.000
_cell.angle_alpha   90.00
_cell.angle_beta   90.00
_cell.angle_gamma   90.00
#
_symmetry.space_group_name_H-M   'P 1'
#
loop_
_entity.id
_entity.type
_entity.pdbx_description
1 polymer ?
#
loop_
_entity_poly.entity_id
_entity_poly.type
_entity_poly.pdbx_seq_one_letter_code
_entity_poly.pdbx_strand_id
1 'polypeptide(L)'
;MAEEAKEKTADATLASDAAEKSLFLKADDLTKGNDDDEEGEEEEGDEGDEAAAPAPGANTTGKKKRKARKKKKKCVSEEVAASKLVPQNKPVAVHHIPSLLKQLQLEQPSKKEGKAPEEYKFWNTQPVPKFKEPNLLQTTNGSSGEALPEGPILPNKLCKASAKEEPEKLVDGFEWCLIDLDDKEELQDFYDLLYNHYVEDTDGSFRFNYSTQFLAWALKPPGWKKEWHVGVRTATKDGKKGKLVASIAGIPVTLRVRGEKVNASEINFLAIHRKLRNKRLAPVLIKEITRRCYLNDIFQALYTAGTLLPTPVSTCRYFHRSLDWEHLYHTGFSHMPAGSSALRQKYKYKLESHTQLQGLRPMKPADIPAVKDLLTRYTERFDLRQEFTDDEISHYICSDTTKDVVWSYVVEENGKITDFVSYYLLESTVLRSSKRETIRAAYLYHYATESAFQVPGKAKVKAQALQETLKARLDLLIHDALILAKKDDFHVFNALTLLDNPLFLKDQKFEPGDGKLHYYLFNWRTPVLPGGIDANNNVDPTKMGGVGVVML
;
A
#
# COMPACT_ATOMS: atom_id res chain seq x y z
N MET A 1 31.59 6.53 -57.66
CA MET A 1 30.39 5.72 -57.30
C MET A 1 30.56 4.21 -57.47
N ALA A 2 31.79 3.66 -57.42
CA ALA A 2 32.02 2.21 -57.40
C ALA A 2 32.97 1.75 -56.27
N GLU A 3 33.41 2.66 -55.41
CA GLU A 3 34.36 2.36 -54.31
C GLU A 3 33.69 2.38 -52.92
N GLU A 4 32.61 3.15 -52.73
CA GLU A 4 31.80 3.13 -51.49
C GLU A 4 30.90 1.89 -51.32
N ALA A 5 30.78 1.03 -52.35
CA ALA A 5 29.92 -0.16 -52.29
C ALA A 5 30.65 -1.43 -51.80
N LYS A 6 32.00 -1.43 -51.78
CA LYS A 6 32.79 -2.57 -51.31
C LYS A 6 33.14 -2.54 -49.82
N GLU A 7 33.10 -1.37 -49.19
CA GLU A 7 33.40 -1.23 -47.76
C GLU A 7 32.20 -1.61 -46.87
N LYS A 8 30.97 -1.40 -47.36
CA LYS A 8 29.73 -1.75 -46.62
C LYS A 8 29.38 -3.25 -46.60
N THR A 9 30.02 -4.07 -47.44
CA THR A 9 29.77 -5.53 -47.49
C THR A 9 30.77 -6.34 -46.68
N ALA A 10 31.95 -5.77 -46.34
CA ALA A 10 32.95 -6.42 -45.49
C ALA A 10 32.65 -6.26 -43.98
N ASP A 11 32.12 -5.11 -43.55
CA ASP A 11 31.75 -4.89 -42.14
C ASP A 11 30.49 -5.69 -41.72
N ALA A 12 29.59 -5.97 -42.66
CA ALA A 12 28.38 -6.74 -42.38
C ALA A 12 28.66 -8.24 -42.17
N THR A 13 29.75 -8.78 -42.72
CA THR A 13 30.14 -10.19 -42.58
C THR A 13 31.02 -10.44 -41.34
N LEU A 14 31.76 -9.43 -40.86
CA LEU A 14 32.49 -9.52 -39.59
C LEU A 14 31.57 -9.37 -38.36
N ALA A 15 30.46 -8.63 -38.48
CA ALA A 15 29.47 -8.46 -37.41
C ALA A 15 28.57 -9.70 -37.22
N SER A 16 28.31 -10.51 -38.26
CA SER A 16 27.53 -11.75 -38.13
C SER A 16 28.34 -12.89 -37.49
N ASP A 17 29.63 -13.02 -37.84
CA ASP A 17 30.50 -14.08 -37.31
C ASP A 17 30.89 -13.88 -35.84
N ALA A 18 30.91 -12.63 -35.35
CA ALA A 18 31.11 -12.32 -33.93
C ALA A 18 29.85 -12.58 -33.09
N ALA A 19 28.65 -12.45 -33.69
CA ALA A 19 27.38 -12.75 -33.03
C ALA A 19 27.15 -14.27 -32.90
N GLU A 20 27.48 -15.07 -33.92
CA GLU A 20 27.31 -16.53 -33.89
C GLU A 20 28.34 -17.24 -32.99
N LYS A 21 29.58 -16.74 -32.85
CA LYS A 21 30.58 -17.33 -31.93
C LYS A 21 30.30 -17.05 -30.45
N SER A 22 29.50 -16.04 -30.11
CA SER A 22 29.11 -15.75 -28.72
C SER A 22 27.96 -16.64 -28.22
N LEU A 23 27.22 -17.28 -29.14
CA LEU A 23 26.06 -18.14 -28.85
C LEU A 23 26.45 -19.62 -28.63
N PHE A 24 27.63 -20.05 -29.06
CA PHE A 24 28.10 -21.44 -28.91
C PHE A 24 28.95 -21.71 -27.65
N LEU A 25 29.39 -20.69 -26.91
CA LEU A 25 30.26 -20.85 -25.72
C LEU A 25 29.53 -20.79 -24.36
N LYS A 26 28.19 -20.80 -24.35
CA LYS A 26 27.39 -20.83 -23.11
C LYS A 26 26.40 -22.00 -23.03
N ALA A 27 26.46 -22.95 -23.97
CA ALA A 27 25.57 -24.09 -24.01
C ALA A 27 26.12 -25.37 -23.35
N ASP A 28 27.40 -25.39 -22.92
CA ASP A 28 28.09 -26.64 -22.49
C ASP A 28 28.48 -26.71 -21.00
N ASP A 29 27.91 -25.89 -20.11
CA ASP A 29 28.22 -25.98 -18.66
C ASP A 29 26.99 -26.18 -17.75
N LEU A 30 25.96 -26.84 -18.28
CA LEU A 30 24.77 -27.26 -17.52
C LEU A 30 24.58 -28.77 -17.57
N THR A 31 25.64 -29.53 -17.29
CA THR A 31 25.51 -30.94 -16.89
C THR A 31 26.64 -31.30 -15.94
N LYS A 32 26.42 -31.10 -14.64
CA LYS A 32 26.87 -31.97 -13.54
C LYS A 32 26.36 -31.38 -12.22
N GLY A 33 25.60 -32.18 -11.50
CA GLY A 33 25.10 -31.84 -10.19
C GLY A 33 26.24 -31.72 -9.17
N ASN A 34 25.94 -31.01 -8.10
CA ASN A 34 26.34 -31.42 -6.77
C ASN A 34 25.24 -31.00 -5.80
N ASP A 35 24.74 -32.01 -5.09
CA ASP A 35 23.96 -31.91 -3.87
C ASP A 35 24.79 -31.26 -2.74
N ASP A 36 24.11 -31.01 -1.62
CA ASP A 36 24.60 -30.57 -0.31
C ASP A 36 24.64 -29.04 -0.08
N ASP A 37 23.58 -28.50 0.54
CA ASP A 37 23.61 -28.21 1.98
C ASP A 37 22.24 -27.69 2.48
N GLU A 38 21.64 -28.51 3.32
CA GLU A 38 20.50 -28.23 4.20
C GLU A 38 20.95 -27.42 5.41
N GLU A 39 20.18 -26.42 5.83
CA GLU A 39 19.90 -26.20 7.26
C GLU A 39 18.44 -25.77 7.40
N GLY A 40 17.67 -26.60 8.10
CA GLY A 40 16.26 -26.41 8.40
C GLY A 40 16.02 -25.62 9.68
N GLU A 41 14.89 -24.94 9.74
CA GLU A 41 14.25 -24.56 11.00
C GLU A 41 13.03 -25.48 11.18
N GLU A 42 13.07 -26.23 12.27
CA GLU A 42 12.05 -27.16 12.74
C GLU A 42 10.83 -26.37 13.25
N GLU A 43 9.63 -26.66 12.74
CA GLU A 43 8.37 -26.37 13.45
C GLU A 43 7.78 -27.70 13.88
N GLU A 44 7.71 -27.90 15.21
CA GLU A 44 7.04 -29.02 15.85
C GLU A 44 5.53 -29.01 15.51
N GLY A 45 5.06 -30.12 14.94
CA GLY A 45 3.64 -30.43 14.80
C GLY A 45 3.12 -31.14 16.05
N ASP A 46 2.00 -30.67 16.58
CA ASP A 46 1.16 -31.42 17.51
C ASP A 46 -0.05 -31.96 16.74
N GLU A 47 -0.03 -33.28 16.48
CA GLU A 47 -1.17 -34.06 16.00
C GLU A 47 -2.05 -34.43 17.18
N GLY A 48 -3.28 -33.90 17.20
CA GLY A 48 -4.35 -34.33 18.11
C GLY A 48 -5.47 -35.01 17.34
N ASP A 49 -5.49 -36.33 17.46
CA ASP A 49 -6.36 -37.31 16.80
C ASP A 49 -7.87 -37.16 17.10
N GLU A 50 -8.69 -37.71 16.20
CA GLU A 50 -10.15 -37.78 16.27
C GLU A 50 -10.68 -38.56 17.50
N ALA A 51 -11.81 -38.14 18.08
CA ALA A 51 -12.88 -39.07 18.49
C ALA A 51 -14.19 -38.37 18.92
N ALA A 52 -15.23 -38.65 18.14
CA ALA A 52 -16.60 -39.02 18.55
C ALA A 52 -17.43 -38.12 19.52
N ALA A 53 -18.54 -37.62 18.99
CA ALA A 53 -19.75 -37.25 19.74
C ALA A 53 -20.41 -38.49 20.42
N PRO A 54 -21.23 -38.29 21.48
CA PRO A 54 -22.66 -38.08 21.23
C PRO A 54 -23.36 -37.10 22.19
N ALA A 55 -24.52 -36.61 21.78
CA ALA A 55 -25.50 -35.84 22.56
C ALA A 55 -26.54 -36.79 23.24
N PRO A 56 -27.65 -36.29 23.83
CA PRO A 56 -27.83 -35.33 24.93
C PRO A 56 -28.72 -35.91 26.09
N GLY A 57 -28.79 -35.25 27.26
CA GLY A 57 -29.63 -35.69 28.37
C GLY A 57 -30.01 -34.58 29.37
N ALA A 58 -31.30 -34.52 29.69
CA ALA A 58 -32.06 -33.44 30.36
C ALA A 58 -31.83 -33.21 31.87
N ASN A 59 -32.39 -32.08 32.34
CA ASN A 59 -32.97 -31.83 33.68
C ASN A 59 -31.97 -31.67 34.86
N THR A 60 -32.14 -30.81 35.88
CA THR A 60 -33.27 -30.04 36.42
C THR A 60 -32.75 -29.12 37.55
N THR A 61 -33.38 -27.95 37.70
CA THR A 61 -33.79 -27.23 38.93
C THR A 61 -32.83 -26.97 40.12
N GLY A 62 -32.91 -25.75 40.68
CA GLY A 62 -32.62 -25.55 42.12
C GLY A 62 -32.14 -24.17 42.59
N LYS A 63 -33.07 -23.22 42.79
CA LYS A 63 -32.86 -21.90 43.45
C LYS A 63 -32.56 -22.02 44.96
N LYS A 64 -31.70 -21.12 45.49
CA LYS A 64 -31.92 -20.16 46.64
C LYS A 64 -30.57 -19.72 47.26
N LYS A 65 -30.16 -18.45 47.16
CA LYS A 65 -30.47 -17.24 47.98
C LYS A 65 -29.77 -17.14 49.36
N ARG A 66 -28.92 -16.09 49.47
CA ARG A 66 -28.65 -15.16 50.62
C ARG A 66 -27.87 -15.78 51.82
N LYS A 67 -26.96 -15.11 52.54
CA LYS A 67 -26.90 -13.71 53.01
C LYS A 67 -25.51 -13.43 53.66
N ALA A 68 -25.14 -12.15 53.71
CA ALA A 68 -23.91 -11.58 54.26
C ALA A 68 -23.75 -11.65 55.80
N ARG A 69 -22.49 -11.56 56.30
CA ARG A 69 -22.06 -10.54 57.29
C ARG A 69 -20.55 -10.54 57.62
N LYS A 70 -19.98 -9.32 57.63
CA LYS A 70 -18.67 -8.89 58.15
C LYS A 70 -18.62 -8.89 59.70
N LYS A 71 -17.40 -9.08 60.28
CA LYS A 71 -16.76 -8.26 61.35
C LYS A 71 -15.32 -8.79 61.58
N LYS A 72 -14.22 -8.07 61.30
CA LYS A 72 -13.56 -6.89 61.94
C LYS A 72 -12.61 -7.23 63.12
N LYS A 73 -11.30 -6.97 62.88
CA LYS A 73 -10.23 -6.33 63.72
C LYS A 73 -9.92 -6.96 65.09
N LYS A 74 -8.71 -6.97 65.65
CA LYS A 74 -7.42 -6.22 65.58
C LYS A 74 -6.42 -7.10 66.41
N CYS A 75 -5.10 -7.10 66.31
CA CYS A 75 -4.15 -6.02 66.60
C CYS A 75 -2.71 -6.50 66.35
N VAL A 76 -1.79 -5.54 66.33
CA VAL A 76 -0.36 -5.59 65.99
C VAL A 76 0.51 -5.52 67.26
N SER A 77 1.67 -6.19 67.26
CA SER A 77 3.02 -5.72 67.72
C SER A 77 3.94 -6.96 67.84
N GLU A 78 4.85 -7.18 66.88
CA GLU A 78 6.29 -6.80 66.88
C GLU A 78 7.19 -7.68 67.78
N GLU A 79 8.10 -8.45 67.15
CA GLU A 79 9.56 -8.36 67.31
C GLU A 79 10.30 -9.26 66.27
N VAL A 80 11.23 -8.62 65.51
CA VAL A 80 12.62 -9.01 65.14
C VAL A 80 12.88 -10.48 64.68
N ALA A 81 13.39 -10.77 63.47
CA ALA A 81 14.71 -10.41 62.98
C ALA A 81 14.85 -10.44 61.44
N ALA A 82 15.65 -9.50 60.93
CA ALA A 82 16.02 -9.31 59.54
C ALA A 82 17.55 -9.45 59.34
N SER A 83 17.95 -9.99 58.19
CA SER A 83 19.25 -9.79 57.52
C SER A 83 19.04 -10.01 56.01
N LYS A 84 18.98 -8.96 55.16
CA LYS A 84 20.06 -8.27 54.39
C LYS A 84 20.67 -9.17 53.28
N LEU A 85 20.79 -8.81 51.97
CA LEU A 85 21.02 -7.54 51.23
C LEU A 85 20.41 -7.63 49.78
N VAL A 86 19.73 -6.63 49.20
CA VAL A 86 20.19 -5.41 48.47
C VAL A 86 21.23 -5.65 47.34
N PRO A 87 20.87 -5.54 46.04
CA PRO A 87 21.87 -5.31 45.00
C PRO A 87 22.29 -3.84 45.01
N GLN A 88 23.58 -3.62 45.22
CA GLN A 88 24.20 -2.30 45.22
C GLN A 88 24.13 -1.66 43.81
N ASN A 89 23.58 -0.46 43.75
CA ASN A 89 23.90 0.53 42.71
C ASN A 89 25.38 0.91 42.87
N LYS A 90 26.24 0.44 41.97
CA LYS A 90 27.60 1.00 41.81
C LYS A 90 27.52 2.24 40.92
N PRO A 91 28.12 3.38 41.30
CA PRO A 91 28.26 4.50 40.38
C PRO A 91 29.18 4.09 39.23
N VAL A 92 28.66 4.16 38.00
CA VAL A 92 29.46 3.95 36.79
C VAL A 92 30.49 5.08 36.73
N ALA A 93 31.78 4.72 36.64
CA ALA A 93 32.86 5.68 36.52
C ALA A 93 32.67 6.54 35.26
N VAL A 94 32.83 7.87 35.40
CA VAL A 94 32.58 8.90 34.37
C VAL A 94 33.40 8.69 33.08
N HIS A 95 34.41 7.82 33.10
CA HIS A 95 35.23 7.48 31.94
C HIS A 95 34.64 6.41 31.01
N HIS A 96 33.51 5.78 31.35
CA HIS A 96 32.85 4.75 30.52
C HIS A 96 31.62 5.26 29.75
N ILE A 97 31.28 6.55 29.86
CA ILE A 97 30.16 7.15 29.12
C ILE A 97 30.38 7.14 27.61
N PRO A 98 31.59 7.43 27.06
CA PRO A 98 31.81 7.41 25.61
C PRO A 98 31.73 6.00 25.00
N SER A 99 32.18 4.98 25.72
CA SER A 99 32.11 3.57 25.28
C SER A 99 30.70 3.03 25.35
N LEU A 100 29.90 3.41 26.37
CA LEU A 100 28.49 3.06 26.45
C LEU A 100 27.64 3.79 25.39
N LEU A 101 27.94 5.06 25.09
CA LEU A 101 27.32 5.81 23.98
C LEU A 101 27.66 5.21 22.62
N LYS A 102 28.90 4.74 22.44
CA LYS A 102 29.34 4.07 21.21
C LYS A 102 28.70 2.68 21.07
N GLN A 103 28.48 1.97 22.17
CA GLN A 103 27.80 0.67 22.19
C GLN A 103 26.28 0.80 22.00
N LEU A 104 25.64 1.84 22.56
CA LEU A 104 24.24 2.21 22.28
C LEU A 104 24.04 2.78 20.86
N GLN A 105 25.06 3.38 20.25
CA GLN A 105 25.07 3.75 18.82
C GLN A 105 25.32 2.55 17.90
N LEU A 106 25.83 1.43 18.42
CA LEU A 106 26.09 0.19 17.68
C LEU A 106 25.00 -0.88 17.87
N GLU A 107 24.17 -0.78 18.93
CA GLU A 107 22.97 -1.61 19.14
C GLU A 107 21.71 -0.91 18.63
N GLN A 108 21.68 -0.70 17.32
CA GLN A 108 20.53 -0.91 16.43
C GLN A 108 21.04 -0.58 15.03
N PRO A 109 21.58 -1.55 14.26
CA PRO A 109 21.40 -1.44 12.84
C PRO A 109 19.88 -1.39 12.65
N SER A 110 19.36 -0.28 12.14
CA SER A 110 18.06 -0.28 11.49
C SER A 110 17.99 -1.57 10.69
N LYS A 111 17.08 -2.49 11.01
CA LYS A 111 16.86 -3.69 10.18
C LYS A 111 16.88 -3.17 8.74
N LYS A 112 17.88 -3.55 7.94
CA LYS A 112 17.97 -3.08 6.57
C LYS A 112 16.65 -3.47 5.93
N GLU A 113 15.84 -2.47 5.59
CA GLU A 113 14.57 -2.71 4.93
C GLU A 113 14.91 -3.26 3.54
N GLY A 114 14.42 -4.46 3.22
CA GLY A 114 14.72 -5.12 1.94
C GLY A 114 15.94 -6.05 1.97
N LYS A 115 16.07 -6.82 0.90
CA LYS A 115 17.16 -7.80 0.68
C LYS A 115 18.40 -7.10 0.11
N ALA A 116 19.55 -7.78 0.10
CA ALA A 116 20.71 -7.26 -0.62
C ALA A 116 20.38 -7.07 -2.12
N PRO A 117 20.91 -6.03 -2.80
CA PRO A 117 20.63 -5.78 -4.23
C PRO A 117 20.82 -6.98 -5.15
N GLU A 118 21.80 -7.83 -4.85
CA GLU A 118 22.15 -9.03 -5.61
C GLU A 118 21.11 -10.15 -5.48
N GLU A 119 20.36 -10.19 -4.37
CA GLU A 119 19.34 -11.19 -4.11
C GLU A 119 18.07 -10.97 -4.94
N TYR A 120 17.87 -9.78 -5.49
CA TYR A 120 16.74 -9.45 -6.36
C TYR A 120 16.93 -9.95 -7.80
N LYS A 121 17.20 -11.26 -7.97
CA LYS A 121 17.47 -11.92 -9.26
C LYS A 121 16.44 -11.58 -10.35
N PHE A 122 15.15 -11.57 -10.02
CA PHE A 122 14.09 -11.19 -10.96
C PHE A 122 14.16 -9.72 -11.33
N TRP A 123 14.06 -8.82 -10.34
CA TRP A 123 14.02 -7.37 -10.58
C TRP A 123 15.27 -6.84 -11.26
N ASN A 124 16.43 -7.47 -11.06
CA ASN A 124 17.67 -7.13 -11.77
C ASN A 124 17.56 -7.31 -13.30
N THR A 125 16.67 -8.17 -13.78
CA THR A 125 16.39 -8.34 -15.22
C THR A 125 15.31 -7.42 -15.79
N GLN A 126 14.52 -6.78 -14.92
CA GLN A 126 13.36 -5.98 -15.33
C GLN A 126 13.75 -4.53 -15.68
N PRO A 127 12.97 -3.82 -16.51
CA PRO A 127 13.19 -2.41 -16.84
C PRO A 127 12.76 -1.49 -15.69
N VAL A 128 13.47 -1.59 -14.57
CA VAL A 128 13.29 -0.75 -13.39
C VAL A 128 14.64 -0.14 -13.00
N PRO A 129 14.65 1.06 -12.38
CA PRO A 129 15.88 1.62 -11.81
C PRO A 129 16.51 0.64 -10.80
N LYS A 130 17.85 0.56 -10.78
CA LYS A 130 18.59 -0.38 -9.93
C LYS A 130 19.15 0.29 -8.67
N PHE A 131 19.29 -0.49 -7.61
CA PHE A 131 20.00 -0.09 -6.40
C PHE A 131 21.50 0.04 -6.69
N LYS A 132 22.06 1.23 -6.46
CA LYS A 132 23.51 1.45 -6.32
C LYS A 132 23.67 2.46 -5.18
N GLU A 133 23.85 1.96 -3.97
CA GLU A 133 23.78 2.74 -2.73
C GLU A 133 25.04 3.61 -2.47
N PRO A 134 24.97 4.69 -1.64
CA PRO A 134 24.90 4.50 -0.20
C PRO A 134 23.92 5.40 0.56
N ASN A 135 22.76 5.78 -0.02
CA ASN A 135 21.49 6.06 0.71
C ASN A 135 20.34 6.36 -0.29
N LEU A 136 19.88 5.29 -0.96
CA LEU A 136 18.64 5.21 -1.76
C LEU A 136 18.40 6.30 -2.84
N LEU A 137 19.47 6.85 -3.41
CA LEU A 137 19.37 7.61 -4.64
C LEU A 137 19.26 6.63 -5.82
N GLN A 138 18.16 6.76 -6.56
CA GLN A 138 18.05 6.21 -7.90
C GLN A 138 19.32 6.56 -8.68
N THR A 139 20.02 5.57 -9.25
CA THR A 139 20.98 5.90 -10.30
C THR A 139 20.17 6.22 -11.55
N THR A 140 19.75 7.47 -11.66
CA THR A 140 19.50 8.06 -12.98
C THR A 140 20.80 8.12 -13.77
N ASN A 141 21.95 7.91 -13.13
CA ASN A 141 23.27 7.95 -13.72
C ASN A 141 23.51 6.77 -14.69
N GLY A 142 24.01 7.07 -15.88
CA GLY A 142 24.53 6.08 -16.82
C GLY A 142 25.74 5.33 -16.26
N SER A 143 26.28 4.37 -17.03
CA SER A 143 27.51 3.63 -16.68
C SER A 143 28.72 4.54 -16.38
N SER A 144 28.69 5.79 -16.84
CA SER A 144 29.70 6.84 -16.67
C SER A 144 29.42 7.86 -15.54
N GLY A 145 28.29 7.77 -14.82
CA GLY A 145 27.96 8.74 -13.76
C GLY A 145 27.14 9.95 -14.22
N GLU A 146 26.80 10.07 -15.51
CA GLU A 146 25.96 11.17 -16.04
C GLU A 146 24.47 10.93 -15.80
N ALA A 147 23.77 11.90 -15.21
CA ALA A 147 22.33 11.85 -14.98
C ALA A 147 21.58 11.73 -16.32
N LEU A 148 21.00 10.56 -16.57
CA LEU A 148 20.18 10.32 -17.75
C LEU A 148 18.85 11.07 -17.62
N PRO A 149 18.29 11.54 -18.75
CA PRO A 149 17.01 12.23 -18.74
C PRO A 149 15.89 11.32 -18.24
N GLU A 150 14.86 11.96 -17.69
CA GLU A 150 13.59 11.33 -17.33
C GLU A 150 12.92 10.75 -18.57
N GLY A 151 12.29 9.58 -18.42
CA GLY A 151 11.61 8.91 -19.54
C GLY A 151 11.68 7.38 -19.49
N PRO A 152 11.29 6.72 -20.59
CA PRO A 152 11.23 5.27 -20.66
C PRO A 152 12.63 4.63 -20.61
N ILE A 153 12.77 3.51 -19.88
CA ILE A 153 14.04 2.80 -19.75
C ILE A 153 14.33 1.95 -20.99
N LEU A 154 13.30 1.27 -21.52
CA LEU A 154 13.32 0.54 -22.76
C LEU A 154 12.47 1.27 -23.81
N PRO A 155 12.92 1.37 -25.08
CA PRO A 155 12.11 1.93 -26.15
C PRO A 155 10.85 1.10 -26.41
N ASN A 156 9.72 1.77 -26.65
CA ASN A 156 8.42 1.12 -26.91
C ASN A 156 8.48 0.07 -28.05
N LYS A 157 9.27 0.33 -29.10
CA LYS A 157 9.46 -0.62 -30.22
C LYS A 157 10.07 -1.95 -29.76
N LEU A 158 11.02 -1.90 -28.83
CA LEU A 158 11.67 -3.10 -28.29
C LEU A 158 10.71 -3.86 -27.37
N CYS A 159 9.95 -3.16 -26.53
CA CYS A 159 8.91 -3.77 -25.70
C CYS A 159 7.88 -4.51 -26.55
N LYS A 160 7.39 -3.87 -27.63
CA LYS A 160 6.45 -4.50 -28.57
C LYS A 160 7.05 -5.72 -29.27
N ALA A 161 8.31 -5.66 -29.71
CA ALA A 161 8.99 -6.79 -30.33
C ALA A 161 9.25 -7.95 -29.34
N SER A 162 9.35 -7.68 -28.04
CA SER A 162 9.53 -8.70 -26.99
C SER A 162 8.23 -9.40 -26.59
N ALA A 163 7.07 -8.82 -26.94
CA ALA A 163 5.77 -9.38 -26.60
C ALA A 163 5.44 -10.57 -27.51
N LYS A 164 5.52 -11.77 -26.95
CA LYS A 164 5.08 -13.00 -27.63
C LYS A 164 3.56 -13.07 -27.64
N GLU A 165 2.98 -13.65 -28.69
CA GLU A 165 1.53 -13.90 -28.77
C GLU A 165 1.08 -14.99 -27.79
N GLU A 166 1.91 -16.03 -27.61
CA GLU A 166 1.61 -17.12 -26.68
C GLU A 166 1.86 -16.72 -25.22
N PRO A 167 1.01 -17.18 -24.28
CA PRO A 167 1.22 -17.00 -22.84
C PRO A 167 2.50 -17.66 -22.34
N GLU A 168 3.03 -17.15 -21.22
CA GLU A 168 4.15 -17.81 -20.53
C GLU A 168 3.78 -19.23 -20.08
N LYS A 169 4.73 -20.17 -20.17
CA LYS A 169 4.48 -21.57 -19.77
C LYS A 169 4.37 -21.66 -18.25
N LEU A 170 3.27 -22.24 -17.77
CA LEU A 170 3.09 -22.62 -16.37
C LEU A 170 3.66 -24.02 -16.11
N VAL A 171 3.87 -24.32 -14.83
CA VAL A 171 4.20 -25.68 -14.39
C VAL A 171 3.00 -26.60 -14.63
N ASP A 172 3.27 -27.85 -14.99
CA ASP A 172 2.23 -28.86 -15.20
C ASP A 172 1.26 -28.93 -14.02
N GLY A 173 -0.04 -28.95 -14.33
CA GLY A 173 -1.10 -28.92 -13.32
C GLY A 173 -1.60 -27.53 -12.95
N PHE A 174 -1.17 -26.47 -13.64
CA PHE A 174 -1.74 -25.13 -13.56
C PHE A 174 -2.15 -24.61 -14.93
N GLU A 175 -3.20 -23.78 -14.96
CA GLU A 175 -3.72 -23.15 -16.18
C GLU A 175 -3.98 -21.66 -15.96
N TRP A 176 -3.73 -20.87 -16.99
CA TRP A 176 -4.09 -19.46 -16.99
C TRP A 176 -5.60 -19.31 -17.09
N CYS A 177 -6.16 -18.38 -16.33
CA CYS A 177 -7.54 -17.96 -16.49
C CYS A 177 -7.63 -16.44 -16.52
N LEU A 178 -8.68 -15.91 -17.16
CA LEU A 178 -9.11 -14.54 -16.97
C LEU A 178 -10.12 -14.53 -15.83
N ILE A 179 -10.10 -13.49 -15.00
CA ILE A 179 -11.08 -13.31 -13.94
C ILE A 179 -12.15 -12.36 -14.47
N ASP A 180 -13.33 -12.90 -14.77
CA ASP A 180 -14.49 -12.11 -15.18
C ASP A 180 -15.24 -11.61 -13.95
N LEU A 181 -15.14 -10.31 -13.69
CA LEU A 181 -15.79 -9.65 -12.55
C LEU A 181 -17.31 -9.47 -12.76
N ASP A 182 -17.83 -9.77 -13.96
CA ASP A 182 -19.27 -9.79 -14.22
C ASP A 182 -19.91 -11.13 -13.82
N ASP A 183 -19.11 -12.20 -13.73
CA ASP A 183 -19.54 -13.49 -13.19
C ASP A 183 -19.43 -13.48 -11.65
N LYS A 184 -20.56 -13.73 -10.99
CA LYS A 184 -20.64 -13.76 -9.52
C LYS A 184 -19.80 -14.87 -8.92
N GLU A 185 -19.68 -16.02 -9.58
CA GLU A 185 -18.89 -17.14 -9.06
C GLU A 185 -17.39 -16.84 -9.16
N GLU A 186 -16.94 -16.28 -10.28
CA GLU A 186 -15.52 -15.89 -10.43
C GLU A 186 -15.13 -14.73 -9.52
N LEU A 187 -16.02 -13.76 -9.34
CA LEU A 187 -15.81 -12.67 -8.39
C LEU A 187 -15.72 -13.19 -6.95
N GLN A 188 -16.53 -14.19 -6.59
CA GLN A 188 -16.47 -14.83 -5.27
C GLN A 188 -15.17 -15.62 -5.09
N ASP A 189 -14.74 -16.40 -6.09
CA ASP A 189 -13.45 -17.10 -6.07
C ASP A 189 -12.27 -16.12 -5.88
N PHE A 190 -12.33 -14.97 -6.56
CA PHE A 190 -11.32 -13.92 -6.46
C PHE A 190 -11.33 -13.26 -5.08
N TYR A 191 -12.51 -12.92 -4.56
CA TYR A 191 -12.68 -12.46 -3.19
C TYR A 191 -12.10 -13.45 -2.18
N ASP A 192 -12.42 -14.75 -2.30
CA ASP A 192 -11.97 -15.79 -1.38
C ASP A 192 -10.44 -15.95 -1.41
N LEU A 193 -9.81 -15.84 -2.59
CA LEU A 193 -8.36 -15.83 -2.73
C LEU A 193 -7.75 -14.64 -1.97
N LEU A 194 -8.28 -13.43 -2.18
CA LEU A 194 -7.75 -12.23 -1.55
C LEU A 194 -7.92 -12.26 -0.04
N TYR A 195 -9.12 -12.57 0.43
CA TYR A 195 -9.48 -12.64 1.85
C TYR A 195 -8.57 -13.61 2.64
N ASN A 196 -8.20 -14.74 2.02
CA ASN A 196 -7.39 -15.76 2.69
C ASN A 196 -5.87 -15.61 2.48
N HIS A 197 -5.43 -14.93 1.41
CA HIS A 197 -4.03 -15.01 0.96
C HIS A 197 -3.39 -13.71 0.46
N TYR A 198 -4.04 -12.55 0.53
CA TYR A 198 -3.45 -11.29 0.05
C TYR A 198 -2.58 -10.62 1.12
N VAL A 199 -3.14 -9.76 1.98
CA VAL A 199 -2.37 -8.96 2.94
C VAL A 199 -2.69 -9.35 4.38
N GLU A 200 -1.65 -9.95 4.97
CA GLU A 200 -1.39 -10.13 6.40
C GLU A 200 -0.96 -8.84 7.09
N ASP A 201 -1.48 -8.46 8.26
CA ASP A 201 -0.66 -7.67 9.18
C ASP A 201 0.56 -8.50 9.63
N THR A 202 1.67 -7.86 10.06
CA THR A 202 2.91 -8.56 10.42
C THR A 202 2.71 -9.63 11.50
N ASP A 203 1.75 -9.37 12.38
CA ASP A 203 1.42 -10.23 13.52
C ASP A 203 0.29 -11.23 13.21
N GLY A 204 -0.22 -11.21 11.98
CA GLY A 204 -1.33 -12.06 11.53
C GLY A 204 -2.62 -11.83 12.34
N SER A 205 -2.82 -10.62 12.89
CA SER A 205 -3.99 -10.30 13.72
C SER A 205 -5.21 -9.87 12.90
N PHE A 206 -4.96 -9.21 11.77
CA PHE A 206 -5.97 -8.62 10.90
C PHE A 206 -5.78 -9.07 9.45
N ARG A 207 -6.88 -9.22 8.72
CA ARG A 207 -6.88 -9.39 7.25
C ARG A 207 -7.75 -8.34 6.61
N PHE A 208 -7.32 -7.81 5.47
CA PHE A 208 -8.19 -6.96 4.67
C PHE A 208 -9.35 -7.74 4.09
N ASN A 209 -10.53 -7.16 4.23
CA ASN A 209 -11.78 -7.65 3.69
C ASN A 209 -12.22 -6.71 2.56
N TYR A 210 -11.69 -6.96 1.37
CA TYR A 210 -12.10 -6.25 0.15
C TYR A 210 -13.46 -6.78 -0.28
N SER A 211 -14.54 -6.03 -0.08
CA SER A 211 -15.87 -6.47 -0.50
C SER A 211 -15.95 -6.69 -2.02
N THR A 212 -16.88 -7.54 -2.48
CA THR A 212 -17.10 -7.75 -3.92
C THR A 212 -17.49 -6.45 -4.65
N GLN A 213 -18.20 -5.55 -3.96
CA GLN A 213 -18.51 -4.20 -4.45
C GLN A 213 -17.24 -3.35 -4.60
N PHE A 214 -16.35 -3.38 -3.61
CA PHE A 214 -15.06 -2.68 -3.68
C PHE A 214 -14.22 -3.19 -4.84
N LEU A 215 -14.09 -4.51 -5.01
CA LEU A 215 -13.32 -5.11 -6.10
C LEU A 215 -13.89 -4.74 -7.47
N ALA A 216 -15.23 -4.77 -7.62
CA ALA A 216 -15.88 -4.34 -8.85
C ALA A 216 -15.68 -2.85 -9.14
N TRP A 217 -15.73 -2.00 -8.11
CA TRP A 217 -15.44 -0.57 -8.23
C TRP A 217 -13.97 -0.30 -8.60
N ALA A 218 -13.03 -0.92 -7.91
CA ALA A 218 -11.59 -0.71 -8.12
C ALA A 218 -11.10 -1.22 -9.48
N LEU A 219 -11.63 -2.35 -9.96
CA LEU A 219 -11.12 -3.06 -11.15
C LEU A 219 -11.94 -2.86 -12.42
N LYS A 220 -13.05 -2.12 -12.37
CA LYS A 220 -13.84 -1.76 -13.55
C LYS A 220 -13.92 -0.24 -13.83
N PRO A 221 -12.83 0.52 -13.77
CA PRO A 221 -12.86 1.91 -14.22
C PRO A 221 -13.05 2.00 -15.74
N PRO A 222 -13.53 3.14 -16.27
CA PRO A 222 -13.68 3.33 -17.71
C PRO A 222 -12.42 2.93 -18.51
N GLY A 223 -12.60 2.09 -19.54
CA GLY A 223 -11.49 1.58 -20.35
C GLY A 223 -10.81 0.31 -19.82
N TRP A 224 -11.24 -0.24 -18.69
CA TRP A 224 -10.73 -1.51 -18.16
C TRP A 224 -10.84 -2.64 -19.18
N LYS A 225 -9.90 -3.60 -19.09
CA LYS A 225 -9.83 -4.73 -20.01
C LYS A 225 -9.85 -6.04 -19.25
N LYS A 226 -10.76 -6.96 -19.61
CA LYS A 226 -10.87 -8.30 -18.99
C LYS A 226 -9.55 -9.08 -19.02
N GLU A 227 -8.77 -8.88 -20.07
CA GLU A 227 -7.45 -9.49 -20.25
C GLU A 227 -6.39 -9.04 -19.24
N TRP A 228 -6.60 -7.94 -18.49
CA TRP A 228 -5.66 -7.50 -17.46
C TRP A 228 -5.99 -8.03 -16.07
N HIS A 229 -7.09 -8.77 -15.93
CA HIS A 229 -7.47 -9.48 -14.72
C HIS A 229 -7.03 -10.94 -14.86
N VAL A 230 -5.77 -11.19 -14.51
CA VAL A 230 -5.11 -12.47 -14.76
C VAL A 230 -5.16 -13.33 -13.51
N GLY A 231 -5.60 -14.58 -13.66
CA GLY A 231 -5.59 -15.59 -12.63
C GLY A 231 -4.84 -16.85 -13.04
N VAL A 232 -4.45 -17.62 -12.03
CA VAL A 232 -3.93 -18.98 -12.21
C VAL A 232 -4.82 -19.93 -11.43
N ARG A 233 -5.35 -20.95 -12.12
CA ARG A 233 -6.11 -22.03 -11.52
C ARG A 233 -5.31 -23.32 -11.55
N THR A 234 -5.60 -24.22 -10.61
CA THR A 234 -5.16 -25.61 -10.75
C THR A 234 -5.79 -26.21 -12.00
N ALA A 235 -5.11 -27.12 -12.69
CA ALA A 235 -5.67 -27.76 -13.88
C ALA A 235 -7.02 -28.41 -13.56
N THR A 236 -7.97 -28.22 -14.47
CA THR A 236 -9.29 -28.84 -14.40
C THR A 236 -9.14 -30.36 -14.42
N LYS A 237 -9.59 -31.03 -13.36
CA LYS A 237 -9.65 -32.50 -13.27
C LYS A 237 -11.11 -32.94 -13.20
N ASP A 238 -11.47 -33.96 -13.96
CA ASP A 238 -12.80 -34.59 -13.95
C ASP A 238 -13.97 -33.61 -14.18
N GLY A 239 -13.77 -32.62 -15.07
CA GLY A 239 -14.80 -31.64 -15.43
C GLY A 239 -15.10 -30.57 -14.36
N LYS A 240 -14.36 -30.56 -13.24
CA LYS A 240 -14.47 -29.52 -12.20
C LYS A 240 -13.41 -28.46 -12.40
N LYS A 241 -13.86 -27.22 -12.62
CA LYS A 241 -13.01 -26.02 -12.71
C LYS A 241 -12.06 -25.98 -11.52
N GLY A 242 -10.78 -25.83 -11.78
CA GLY A 242 -9.79 -25.77 -10.73
C GLY A 242 -9.93 -24.55 -9.82
N LYS A 243 -9.39 -24.66 -8.61
CA LYS A 243 -9.42 -23.55 -7.64
C LYS A 243 -8.47 -22.44 -8.09
N LEU A 244 -8.89 -21.19 -7.88
CA LEU A 244 -8.05 -20.02 -8.10
C LEU A 244 -6.96 -19.96 -7.02
N VAL A 245 -5.70 -19.97 -7.44
CA VAL A 245 -4.54 -20.05 -6.54
C VAL A 245 -3.62 -18.84 -6.60
N ALA A 246 -3.72 -18.04 -7.66
CA ALA A 246 -3.04 -16.76 -7.75
C ALA A 246 -3.79 -15.78 -8.65
N SER A 247 -3.54 -14.49 -8.45
CA SER A 247 -4.13 -13.40 -9.23
C SER A 247 -3.15 -12.24 -9.35
N ILE A 248 -3.31 -11.46 -10.42
CA ILE A 248 -2.74 -10.13 -10.60
C ILE A 248 -3.70 -9.33 -11.47
N ALA A 249 -3.99 -8.10 -11.09
CA ALA A 249 -4.94 -7.26 -11.81
C ALA A 249 -4.28 -5.95 -12.27
N GLY A 250 -4.72 -5.47 -13.43
CA GLY A 250 -4.28 -4.20 -14.00
C GLY A 250 -5.47 -3.37 -14.46
N ILE A 251 -5.39 -2.05 -14.29
CA ILE A 251 -6.35 -1.09 -14.83
C ILE A 251 -5.63 0.00 -15.64
N PRO A 252 -6.29 0.62 -16.65
CA PRO A 252 -5.67 1.69 -17.40
C PRO A 252 -5.60 2.94 -16.54
N VAL A 253 -4.50 3.66 -16.64
CA VAL A 253 -4.35 4.95 -15.97
C VAL A 253 -3.54 5.90 -16.85
N THR A 254 -3.97 7.15 -16.88
CA THR A 254 -3.19 8.22 -17.50
C THR A 254 -2.44 8.96 -16.40
N LEU A 255 -1.12 8.86 -16.41
CA LEU A 255 -0.26 9.51 -15.42
C LEU A 255 0.39 10.76 -16.01
N ARG A 256 0.63 11.74 -15.15
CA ARG A 256 1.59 12.80 -15.40
C ARG A 256 2.72 12.65 -14.42
N VAL A 257 3.91 12.44 -14.97
CA VAL A 257 5.16 12.44 -14.20
C VAL A 257 5.86 13.75 -14.57
N ARG A 258 5.83 14.68 -13.63
CA ARG A 258 6.22 16.09 -13.76
C ARG A 258 5.47 16.77 -14.91
N GLY A 259 6.13 16.94 -16.05
CA GLY A 259 5.58 17.52 -17.27
C GLY A 259 5.10 16.49 -18.30
N GLU A 260 5.55 15.24 -18.20
CA GLU A 260 5.34 14.22 -19.22
C GLU A 260 4.05 13.44 -18.99
N LYS A 261 3.27 13.27 -20.06
CA LYS A 261 2.05 12.47 -20.05
C LYS A 261 2.38 11.02 -20.43
N VAL A 262 2.02 10.08 -19.56
CA VAL A 262 2.35 8.66 -19.70
C VAL A 262 1.06 7.84 -19.58
N ASN A 263 0.69 7.15 -20.66
CA ASN A 263 -0.37 6.15 -20.59
C ASN A 263 0.23 4.87 -20.01
N ALA A 264 -0.25 4.48 -18.83
CA ALA A 264 0.30 3.37 -18.05
C ALA A 264 -0.82 2.41 -17.61
N SER A 265 -0.40 1.27 -17.06
CA SER A 265 -1.29 0.38 -16.32
C SER A 265 -1.03 0.51 -14.82
N GLU A 266 -2.05 0.69 -13.99
CA GLU A 266 -1.92 0.56 -12.55
C GLU A 266 -2.08 -0.92 -12.18
N ILE A 267 -1.08 -1.49 -11.51
CA ILE A 267 -1.05 -2.91 -11.14
C ILE A 267 -1.33 -3.05 -9.65
N ASN A 268 -2.33 -3.85 -9.32
CA ASN A 268 -2.75 -4.10 -7.94
C ASN A 268 -3.22 -5.56 -7.76
N PHE A 269 -3.57 -5.96 -6.53
CA PHE A 269 -4.15 -7.27 -6.18
C PHE A 269 -3.31 -8.49 -6.61
N LEU A 270 -1.98 -8.37 -6.57
CA LEU A 270 -1.07 -9.51 -6.70
C LEU A 270 -1.17 -10.41 -5.46
N ALA A 271 -1.90 -11.52 -5.59
CA ALA A 271 -2.10 -12.48 -4.50
C ALA A 271 -1.66 -13.87 -4.94
N ILE A 272 -0.98 -14.58 -4.03
CA ILE A 272 -0.57 -15.97 -4.24
C ILE A 272 -0.97 -16.75 -2.98
N HIS A 273 -1.65 -17.87 -3.21
CA HIS A 273 -2.02 -18.81 -2.17
C HIS A 273 -0.81 -19.18 -1.32
N ARG A 274 -0.95 -19.16 0.01
CA ARG A 274 0.18 -19.30 0.97
C ARG A 274 1.10 -20.49 0.67
N LYS A 275 0.51 -21.66 0.38
CA LYS A 275 1.24 -22.90 0.05
C LYS A 275 2.13 -22.82 -1.20
N LEU A 276 1.86 -21.87 -2.11
CA LEU A 276 2.60 -21.67 -3.35
C LEU A 276 3.57 -20.47 -3.28
N ARG A 277 3.64 -19.78 -2.13
CA ARG A 277 4.64 -18.73 -1.91
C ARG A 277 6.04 -19.35 -1.94
N ASN A 278 7.04 -18.55 -2.27
CA ASN A 278 8.44 -18.98 -2.46
C ASN A 278 8.72 -19.94 -3.63
N LYS A 279 7.70 -20.33 -4.42
CA LYS A 279 7.87 -21.13 -5.66
C LYS A 279 8.09 -20.30 -6.92
N ARG A 280 8.46 -19.01 -6.78
CA ARG A 280 8.73 -18.07 -7.89
C ARG A 280 7.56 -17.86 -8.88
N LEU A 281 6.32 -18.04 -8.43
CA LEU A 281 5.13 -17.79 -9.25
C LEU A 281 4.88 -16.29 -9.52
N ALA A 282 5.20 -15.40 -8.57
CA ALA A 282 5.05 -13.94 -8.74
C ALA A 282 5.78 -13.39 -9.98
N PRO A 283 7.07 -13.70 -10.22
CA PRO A 283 7.76 -13.36 -11.47
C PRO A 283 7.04 -13.78 -12.74
N VAL A 284 6.41 -14.97 -12.76
CA VAL A 284 5.69 -15.49 -13.93
C VAL A 284 4.40 -14.69 -14.18
N LEU A 285 3.66 -14.39 -13.11
CA LEU A 285 2.48 -13.51 -13.16
C LEU A 285 2.82 -12.11 -13.68
N ILE A 286 3.91 -11.51 -13.17
CA ILE A 286 4.36 -10.18 -13.59
C ILE A 286 4.76 -10.17 -15.07
N LYS A 287 5.46 -11.20 -15.56
CA LYS A 287 5.80 -11.32 -16.98
C LYS A 287 4.55 -11.44 -17.86
N GLU A 288 3.58 -12.25 -17.45
CA GLU A 288 2.36 -12.45 -18.22
C GLU A 288 1.48 -11.20 -18.29
N ILE A 289 1.28 -10.47 -17.17
CA ILE A 289 0.54 -9.21 -17.22
C ILE A 289 1.30 -8.15 -18.05
N THR A 290 2.63 -8.11 -17.96
CA THR A 290 3.47 -7.20 -18.76
C THR A 290 3.33 -7.50 -20.25
N ARG A 291 3.35 -8.79 -20.64
CA ARG A 291 3.13 -9.23 -22.03
C ARG A 291 1.78 -8.74 -22.55
N ARG A 292 0.71 -8.87 -21.76
CA ARG A 292 -0.65 -8.42 -22.11
C ARG A 292 -0.76 -6.90 -22.23
N CYS A 293 -0.11 -6.15 -21.35
CA CYS A 293 -0.03 -4.69 -21.49
C CYS A 293 0.73 -4.29 -22.77
N TYR A 294 1.84 -4.98 -23.09
CA TYR A 294 2.62 -4.69 -24.29
C TYR A 294 1.87 -5.00 -25.59
N LEU A 295 1.06 -6.06 -25.64
CA LEU A 295 0.17 -6.36 -26.77
C LEU A 295 -0.88 -5.26 -27.00
N ASN A 296 -1.18 -4.47 -25.96
CA ASN A 296 -2.12 -3.37 -25.99
C ASN A 296 -1.46 -1.99 -26.10
N ASP A 297 -0.19 -1.96 -26.53
CA ASP A 297 0.60 -0.75 -26.71
C ASP A 297 0.77 0.10 -25.42
N ILE A 298 0.71 -0.53 -24.25
CA ILE A 298 1.02 0.09 -22.95
C ILE A 298 2.30 -0.50 -22.39
N PHE A 299 3.31 0.35 -22.19
CA PHE A 299 4.67 -0.10 -21.87
C PHE A 299 5.17 0.31 -20.48
N GLN A 300 4.40 1.11 -19.75
CA GLN A 300 4.71 1.63 -18.42
C GLN A 300 3.63 1.19 -17.43
N ALA A 301 4.00 1.08 -16.16
CA ALA A 301 3.04 0.74 -15.10
C ALA A 301 3.34 1.49 -13.80
N LEU A 302 2.30 1.76 -13.02
CA LEU A 302 2.39 2.23 -11.64
C LEU A 302 2.02 1.07 -10.70
N TYR A 303 2.82 0.86 -9.67
CA TYR A 303 2.49 -0.11 -8.63
C TYR A 303 3.06 0.35 -7.30
N THR A 304 2.47 -0.16 -6.22
CA THR A 304 2.93 0.07 -4.86
C THR A 304 3.23 -1.23 -4.14
N ALA A 305 4.10 -1.16 -3.15
CA ALA A 305 4.35 -2.27 -2.25
C ALA A 305 4.70 -1.76 -0.85
N GLY A 306 4.27 -2.50 0.17
CA GLY A 306 4.73 -2.28 1.55
C GLY A 306 6.15 -2.84 1.80
N THR A 307 6.60 -3.76 0.94
CA THR A 307 7.99 -4.25 0.97
C THR A 307 8.87 -3.41 0.06
N LEU A 308 10.13 -3.23 0.46
CA LEU A 308 11.09 -2.50 -0.35
C LEU A 308 11.56 -3.35 -1.55
N LEU A 309 11.43 -2.79 -2.74
CA LEU A 309 11.87 -3.36 -4.02
C LEU A 309 12.84 -2.38 -4.73
N PRO A 310 13.72 -2.85 -5.63
CA PRO A 310 14.55 -1.97 -6.45
C PRO A 310 13.76 -1.22 -7.53
N THR A 311 13.78 0.11 -7.63
CA THR A 311 14.06 1.14 -6.62
C THR A 311 12.85 2.09 -6.62
N PRO A 312 12.29 2.47 -5.45
CA PRO A 312 11.07 3.27 -5.40
C PRO A 312 11.28 4.70 -5.93
N VAL A 313 10.27 5.24 -6.58
CA VAL A 313 10.23 6.65 -7.00
C VAL A 313 9.83 7.57 -5.86
N SER A 314 9.07 7.07 -4.88
CA SER A 314 8.72 7.79 -3.67
C SER A 314 8.36 6.82 -2.55
N THR A 315 8.41 7.28 -1.30
CA THR A 315 7.97 6.53 -0.13
C THR A 315 7.09 7.42 0.74
N CYS A 316 5.89 6.95 1.03
CA CYS A 316 4.96 7.59 1.94
C CYS A 316 4.74 6.72 3.18
N ARG A 317 4.38 7.33 4.30
CA ARG A 317 4.12 6.63 5.56
C ARG A 317 2.63 6.64 5.88
N TYR A 318 2.10 5.53 6.39
CA TYR A 318 0.72 5.46 6.87
C TYR A 318 0.57 6.17 8.21
N PHE A 319 -0.59 6.78 8.38
CA PHE A 319 -1.02 7.49 9.57
C PHE A 319 -2.45 7.10 9.90
N HIS A 320 -2.76 7.00 11.19
CA HIS A 320 -4.03 6.52 11.69
C HIS A 320 -4.64 7.51 12.68
N ARG A 321 -5.92 7.81 12.52
CA ARG A 321 -6.71 8.65 13.41
C ARG A 321 -7.86 7.85 14.00
N SER A 322 -7.79 7.55 15.30
CA SER A 322 -8.83 6.77 15.99
C SER A 322 -10.16 7.53 16.11
N LEU A 323 -11.23 7.05 15.48
CA LEU A 323 -12.58 7.63 15.61
C LEU A 323 -13.34 6.99 16.78
N ASP A 324 -13.16 5.67 16.93
CA ASP A 324 -13.63 4.85 18.05
C ASP A 324 -12.45 4.08 18.68
N TRP A 325 -11.77 4.74 19.62
CA TRP A 325 -10.62 4.16 20.30
C TRP A 325 -10.97 2.92 21.15
N GLU A 326 -12.18 2.83 21.71
CA GLU A 326 -12.56 1.69 22.57
C GLU A 326 -12.67 0.40 21.74
N HIS A 327 -13.31 0.47 20.58
CA HIS A 327 -13.37 -0.67 19.64
C HIS A 327 -11.97 -1.07 19.15
N LEU A 328 -11.15 -0.10 18.75
CA LEU A 328 -9.78 -0.37 18.29
C LEU A 328 -8.89 -0.98 19.38
N TYR A 329 -9.09 -0.58 20.64
CA TYR A 329 -8.36 -1.17 21.77
C TYR A 329 -8.83 -2.61 22.06
N HIS A 330 -10.15 -2.86 22.06
CA HIS A 330 -10.68 -4.20 22.30
C HIS A 330 -10.31 -5.20 21.20
N THR A 331 -10.27 -4.75 19.95
CA THR A 331 -9.88 -5.57 18.80
C THR A 331 -8.37 -5.74 18.66
N GLY A 332 -7.57 -5.04 19.48
CA GLY A 332 -6.11 -5.14 19.51
C GLY A 332 -5.40 -4.29 18.45
N PHE A 333 -6.11 -3.41 17.74
CA PHE A 333 -5.53 -2.52 16.71
C PHE A 333 -4.76 -1.36 17.34
N SER A 334 -5.22 -0.85 18.48
CA SER A 334 -4.55 0.22 19.21
C SER A 334 -4.05 -0.27 20.56
N HIS A 335 -2.82 0.06 20.90
CA HIS A 335 -2.26 -0.24 22.22
C HIS A 335 -2.54 0.89 23.22
N MET A 336 -2.58 0.57 24.51
CA MET A 336 -2.70 1.58 25.56
C MET A 336 -1.33 2.21 25.83
N PRO A 337 -1.18 3.53 25.65
CA PRO A 337 0.09 4.18 25.96
C PRO A 337 0.41 4.11 27.45
N ALA A 338 1.70 4.00 27.79
CA ALA A 338 2.17 3.96 29.17
C ALA A 338 1.70 5.22 29.94
N GLY A 339 1.14 5.02 31.14
CA GLY A 339 0.62 6.12 31.97
C GLY A 339 -0.67 6.77 31.45
N SER A 340 -1.35 6.16 30.48
CA SER A 340 -2.68 6.58 30.03
C SER A 340 -3.79 5.70 30.61
N SER A 341 -5.04 6.14 30.43
CA SER A 341 -6.24 5.33 30.68
C SER A 341 -7.13 5.34 29.43
N ALA A 342 -8.03 4.36 29.32
CA ALA A 342 -9.01 4.29 28.22
C ALA A 342 -9.85 5.57 28.12
N LEU A 343 -10.29 6.11 29.26
CA LEU A 343 -11.06 7.35 29.31
C LEU A 343 -10.24 8.54 28.78
N ARG A 344 -8.94 8.62 29.11
CA ARG A 344 -8.05 9.68 28.61
C ARG A 344 -7.90 9.61 27.09
N GLN A 345 -7.79 8.42 26.52
CA GLN A 345 -7.70 8.23 25.06
C GLN A 345 -9.03 8.57 24.37
N LYS A 346 -10.17 8.18 24.94
CA LYS A 346 -11.50 8.58 24.47
C LYS A 346 -11.65 10.10 24.39
N TYR A 347 -11.21 10.82 25.44
CA TYR A 347 -11.24 12.28 25.44
C TYR A 347 -10.22 12.91 24.49
N LYS A 348 -9.01 12.34 24.35
CA LYS A 348 -7.99 12.81 23.41
C LYS A 348 -8.54 12.86 21.98
N TYR A 349 -9.28 11.83 21.58
CA TYR A 349 -9.78 11.65 20.22
C TYR A 349 -11.23 12.06 20.01
N LYS A 350 -11.88 12.62 21.04
CA LYS A 350 -13.23 13.12 20.94
C LYS A 350 -13.32 14.14 19.80
N LEU A 351 -14.38 13.99 19.01
CA LEU A 351 -14.79 14.89 17.94
C LEU A 351 -16.13 15.51 18.32
N GLU A 352 -16.41 16.65 17.72
CA GLU A 352 -17.64 17.40 17.79
C GLU A 352 -18.80 16.63 17.12
N SER A 353 -20.03 17.00 17.45
CA SER A 353 -21.22 16.32 16.91
C SER A 353 -21.70 16.90 15.58
N HIS A 354 -21.26 18.10 15.21
CA HIS A 354 -21.65 18.80 13.99
C HIS A 354 -20.43 19.32 13.26
N THR A 355 -20.52 19.34 11.94
CA THR A 355 -19.50 19.90 11.05
C THR A 355 -19.48 21.42 11.16
N GLN A 356 -18.33 22.03 10.93
CA GLN A 356 -18.10 23.47 11.11
C GLN A 356 -18.23 24.24 9.79
N LEU A 357 -17.88 23.61 8.66
CA LEU A 357 -17.95 24.20 7.34
C LEU A 357 -19.40 24.42 6.91
N GLN A 358 -19.71 25.68 6.60
CA GLN A 358 -20.99 26.06 6.03
C GLN A 358 -21.05 25.60 4.57
N GLY A 359 -22.18 25.05 4.14
CA GLY A 359 -22.35 24.57 2.77
C GLY A 359 -21.75 23.19 2.48
N LEU A 360 -21.19 22.51 3.48
CA LEU A 360 -20.74 21.12 3.36
C LEU A 360 -21.93 20.19 3.13
N ARG A 361 -21.91 19.45 2.02
CA ARG A 361 -22.97 18.50 1.66
C ARG A 361 -22.40 17.31 0.87
N PRO A 362 -23.14 16.18 0.79
CA PRO A 362 -22.79 15.10 -0.12
C PRO A 362 -22.69 15.58 -1.57
N MET A 363 -21.72 15.03 -2.30
CA MET A 363 -21.53 15.29 -3.72
C MET A 363 -22.69 14.71 -4.55
N LYS A 364 -23.08 15.43 -5.59
CA LYS A 364 -24.10 15.01 -6.56
C LYS A 364 -23.47 14.86 -7.95
N PRO A 365 -24.08 14.08 -8.86
CA PRO A 365 -23.57 13.96 -10.24
C PRO A 365 -23.46 15.30 -10.99
N ALA A 366 -24.34 16.26 -10.69
CA ALA A 366 -24.28 17.61 -11.26
C ALA A 366 -23.01 18.40 -10.88
N ASP A 367 -22.34 18.01 -9.79
CA ASP A 367 -21.13 18.66 -9.28
C ASP A 367 -19.85 18.18 -10.00
N ILE A 368 -19.92 17.07 -10.75
CA ILE A 368 -18.78 16.39 -11.37
C ILE A 368 -17.89 17.36 -12.19
N PRO A 369 -18.43 18.20 -13.10
CA PRO A 369 -17.60 19.08 -13.91
C PRO A 369 -16.81 20.09 -13.06
N ALA A 370 -17.43 20.65 -12.03
CA ALA A 370 -16.80 21.62 -11.15
C ALA A 370 -15.77 20.98 -10.22
N VAL A 371 -16.04 19.77 -9.71
CA VAL A 371 -15.08 19.00 -8.90
C VAL A 371 -13.88 18.57 -9.75
N LYS A 372 -14.09 18.12 -10.99
CA LYS A 372 -12.99 17.75 -11.89
C LYS A 372 -12.09 18.95 -12.18
N ASP A 373 -12.65 20.11 -12.50
CA ASP A 373 -11.86 21.33 -12.72
C ASP A 373 -11.01 21.66 -11.49
N LEU A 374 -11.63 21.69 -10.30
CA LEU A 374 -10.95 21.98 -9.05
C LEU A 374 -9.85 20.96 -8.74
N LEU A 375 -10.15 19.66 -8.87
CA LEU A 375 -9.21 18.58 -8.61
C LEU A 375 -8.05 18.58 -9.61
N THR A 376 -8.31 18.84 -10.89
CA THR A 376 -7.27 18.94 -11.93
C THR A 376 -6.30 20.08 -11.61
N ARG A 377 -6.82 21.29 -11.36
CA ARG A 377 -6.00 22.45 -10.97
C ARG A 377 -5.23 22.20 -9.68
N TYR A 378 -5.85 21.52 -8.71
CA TYR A 378 -5.22 21.23 -7.43
C TYR A 378 -4.08 20.23 -7.58
N THR A 379 -4.32 19.17 -8.35
CA THR A 379 -3.36 18.09 -8.53
C THR A 379 -2.18 18.48 -9.42
N GLU A 380 -2.31 19.49 -10.28
CA GLU A 380 -1.20 20.05 -11.08
C GLU A 380 0.02 20.49 -10.25
N ARG A 381 -0.18 20.75 -8.95
CA ARG A 381 0.89 21.08 -8.00
C ARG A 381 1.79 19.89 -7.65
N PHE A 382 1.39 18.66 -7.99
CA PHE A 382 2.14 17.44 -7.68
C PHE A 382 2.90 16.89 -8.89
N ASP A 383 4.08 16.35 -8.61
CA ASP A 383 4.96 15.75 -9.63
C ASP A 383 4.36 14.47 -10.22
N LEU A 384 3.89 13.53 -9.41
CA LEU A 384 3.22 12.30 -9.88
C LEU A 384 1.73 12.40 -9.62
N ARG A 385 0.92 12.52 -10.68
CA ARG A 385 -0.54 12.63 -10.57
C ARG A 385 -1.25 11.81 -11.65
N GLN A 386 -2.51 11.48 -11.39
CA GLN A 386 -3.41 10.88 -12.36
C GLN A 386 -4.19 11.99 -13.07
N GLU A 387 -4.31 11.88 -14.39
CA GLU A 387 -5.18 12.73 -15.19
C GLU A 387 -6.53 12.02 -15.35
N PHE A 388 -7.61 12.68 -14.93
CA PHE A 388 -8.94 12.10 -14.94
C PHE A 388 -9.80 12.66 -16.07
N THR A 389 -10.54 11.76 -16.71
CA THR A 389 -11.68 12.06 -17.59
C THR A 389 -12.96 12.27 -16.77
N ASP A 390 -14.02 12.81 -17.39
CA ASP A 390 -15.32 12.98 -16.71
C ASP A 390 -15.91 11.63 -16.27
N ASP A 391 -15.78 10.61 -17.11
CA ASP A 391 -16.26 9.26 -16.84
C ASP A 391 -15.51 8.61 -15.67
N GLU A 392 -14.18 8.81 -15.59
CA GLU A 392 -13.37 8.30 -14.48
C GLU A 392 -13.73 8.99 -13.16
N ILE A 393 -13.89 10.33 -13.14
CA ILE A 393 -14.34 11.05 -11.94
C ILE A 393 -15.71 10.55 -11.49
N SER A 394 -16.65 10.39 -12.42
CA SER A 394 -17.96 9.85 -12.08
C SER A 394 -17.82 8.47 -11.44
N HIS A 395 -17.11 7.55 -12.08
CA HIS A 395 -16.93 6.18 -11.59
C HIS A 395 -16.24 6.10 -10.22
N TYR A 396 -15.19 6.88 -10.01
CA TYR A 396 -14.40 6.80 -8.76
C TYR A 396 -15.02 7.55 -7.58
N ILE A 397 -15.78 8.63 -7.84
CA ILE A 397 -16.15 9.59 -6.79
C ILE A 397 -17.66 9.70 -6.60
N CYS A 398 -18.46 9.61 -7.67
CA CYS A 398 -19.89 9.88 -7.61
C CYS A 398 -20.67 9.09 -8.69
N SER A 399 -20.91 7.81 -8.40
CA SER A 399 -21.67 6.87 -9.23
C SER A 399 -22.44 5.87 -8.35
N ASP A 400 -23.35 5.10 -8.95
CA ASP A 400 -24.03 4.01 -8.23
C ASP A 400 -23.04 2.93 -7.72
N THR A 401 -21.89 2.76 -8.37
CA THR A 401 -20.85 1.80 -7.96
C THR A 401 -20.06 2.25 -6.74
N THR A 402 -20.08 3.56 -6.42
CA THR A 402 -19.43 4.11 -5.22
C THR A 402 -20.26 3.97 -3.95
N LYS A 403 -21.53 3.56 -4.06
CA LYS A 403 -22.41 3.43 -2.91
C LYS A 403 -21.85 2.43 -1.90
N ASP A 404 -21.75 2.84 -0.63
CA ASP A 404 -21.18 2.07 0.47
C ASP A 404 -19.68 1.72 0.31
N VAL A 405 -19.01 2.28 -0.71
CA VAL A 405 -17.59 2.10 -1.00
C VAL A 405 -16.81 3.41 -0.84
N VAL A 406 -17.34 4.52 -1.38
CA VAL A 406 -16.72 5.85 -1.34
C VAL A 406 -17.71 6.88 -0.80
N TRP A 407 -17.22 7.73 0.09
CA TRP A 407 -17.93 8.87 0.63
C TRP A 407 -17.29 10.13 0.08
N SER A 408 -18.10 10.96 -0.58
CA SER A 408 -17.64 12.16 -1.29
C SER A 408 -18.48 13.36 -0.88
N TYR A 409 -17.81 14.44 -0.47
CA TYR A 409 -18.45 15.67 -0.01
C TYR A 409 -17.87 16.88 -0.72
N VAL A 410 -18.71 17.89 -0.90
CA VAL A 410 -18.35 19.18 -1.47
C VAL A 410 -18.80 20.30 -0.55
N VAL A 411 -18.08 21.42 -0.59
CA VAL A 411 -18.47 22.66 0.07
C VAL A 411 -18.92 23.64 -1.01
N GLU A 412 -20.17 24.10 -0.89
CA GLU A 412 -20.77 25.05 -1.81
C GLU A 412 -20.94 26.42 -1.15
N GLU A 413 -20.28 27.43 -1.71
CA GLU A 413 -20.36 28.83 -1.27
C GLU A 413 -20.82 29.69 -2.45
N ASN A 414 -21.94 30.40 -2.30
CA ASN A 414 -22.53 31.27 -3.35
C ASN A 414 -22.78 30.55 -4.69
N GLY A 415 -23.18 29.28 -4.66
CA GLY A 415 -23.45 28.48 -5.87
C GLY A 415 -22.19 27.98 -6.58
N LYS A 416 -20.99 28.17 -6.01
CA LYS A 416 -19.73 27.63 -6.51
C LYS A 416 -19.16 26.61 -5.53
N ILE A 417 -18.63 25.51 -6.05
CA ILE A 417 -17.90 24.53 -5.25
C ILE A 417 -16.50 25.08 -4.94
N THR A 418 -16.19 25.19 -3.66
CA THR A 418 -14.90 25.71 -3.17
C THR A 418 -13.98 24.60 -2.67
N ASP A 419 -14.54 23.50 -2.17
CA ASP A 419 -13.77 22.40 -1.61
C ASP A 419 -14.44 21.06 -1.93
N PHE A 420 -13.61 20.03 -1.99
CA PHE A 420 -13.99 18.66 -2.25
C PHE A 420 -13.13 17.73 -1.38
N VAL A 421 -13.73 16.69 -0.80
CA VAL A 421 -13.03 15.64 -0.05
C VAL A 421 -13.74 14.31 -0.24
N SER A 422 -12.96 13.24 -0.40
CA SER A 422 -13.46 11.87 -0.43
C SER A 422 -12.61 10.90 0.39
N TYR A 423 -13.24 9.82 0.83
CA TYR A 423 -12.59 8.70 1.49
C TYR A 423 -13.33 7.40 1.17
N TYR A 424 -12.61 6.28 1.12
CA TYR A 424 -13.20 4.97 0.84
C TYR A 424 -13.15 4.04 2.05
N LEU A 425 -14.06 3.06 2.09
CA LEU A 425 -14.10 2.03 3.12
C LEU A 425 -13.22 0.86 2.71
N LEU A 426 -12.33 0.47 3.62
CA LEU A 426 -11.70 -0.84 3.59
C LEU A 426 -11.85 -1.47 4.97
N GLU A 427 -12.56 -2.59 5.01
CA GLU A 427 -12.79 -3.32 6.24
C GLU A 427 -11.61 -4.27 6.53
N SER A 428 -11.34 -4.49 7.81
CA SER A 428 -10.41 -5.53 8.25
C SER A 428 -11.13 -6.50 9.18
N THR A 429 -10.97 -7.80 8.96
CA THR A 429 -11.51 -8.84 9.85
C THR A 429 -10.49 -9.19 10.93
N VAL A 430 -10.95 -9.24 12.18
CA VAL A 430 -10.13 -9.60 13.34
C VAL A 430 -10.09 -11.12 13.48
N LEU A 431 -8.90 -11.72 13.36
CA LEU A 431 -8.77 -13.18 13.37
C LEU A 431 -8.76 -13.79 14.78
N ARG A 432 -8.29 -13.05 15.78
CA ARG A 432 -8.14 -13.53 17.16
C ARG A 432 -9.45 -13.49 17.98
N SER A 433 -10.50 -12.85 17.44
CA SER A 433 -11.77 -12.70 18.14
C SER A 433 -12.67 -13.93 17.92
N SER A 434 -13.32 -14.41 19.00
CA SER A 434 -14.28 -15.52 18.94
C SER A 434 -15.58 -15.16 18.23
N LYS A 435 -15.84 -13.85 18.08
CA LYS A 435 -16.88 -13.28 17.23
C LYS A 435 -16.19 -12.70 16.00
N ARG A 436 -16.75 -12.88 14.81
CA ARG A 436 -16.23 -12.24 13.57
C ARG A 436 -16.43 -10.72 13.65
N GLU A 437 -15.56 -10.06 14.41
CA GLU A 437 -15.52 -8.61 14.54
C GLU A 437 -14.76 -8.01 13.35
N THR A 438 -15.23 -6.85 12.91
CA THR A 438 -14.63 -6.10 11.81
C THR A 438 -14.22 -4.71 12.28
N ILE A 439 -13.18 -4.19 11.64
CA ILE A 439 -12.72 -2.82 11.81
C ILE A 439 -12.98 -2.11 10.48
N ARG A 440 -13.96 -1.21 10.50
CA ARG A 440 -14.24 -0.28 9.39
C ARG A 440 -13.23 0.85 9.40
N ALA A 441 -12.31 0.86 8.43
CA ALA A 441 -11.32 1.91 8.25
C ALA A 441 -11.68 2.77 7.04
N ALA A 442 -11.73 4.09 7.25
CA ALA A 442 -11.85 5.07 6.17
C ALA A 442 -10.44 5.39 5.68
N TYR A 443 -10.20 5.36 4.38
CA TYR A 443 -8.93 5.77 3.78
C TYR A 443 -9.14 7.09 3.04
N LEU A 444 -8.41 8.13 3.43
CA LEU A 444 -8.43 9.42 2.75
C LEU A 444 -8.05 9.22 1.28
N TYR A 445 -8.94 9.63 0.38
CA TYR A 445 -8.77 9.40 -1.06
C TYR A 445 -8.33 10.68 -1.76
N HIS A 446 -9.23 11.38 -2.46
CA HIS A 446 -8.92 12.64 -3.12
C HIS A 446 -9.56 13.82 -2.40
N TYR A 447 -8.89 14.97 -2.45
CA TYR A 447 -9.45 16.22 -1.99
C TYR A 447 -8.84 17.38 -2.77
N ALA A 448 -9.54 18.50 -2.78
CA ALA A 448 -9.09 19.72 -3.41
C ALA A 448 -9.77 20.93 -2.76
N THR A 449 -9.08 22.07 -2.76
CA THR A 449 -9.61 23.33 -2.20
C THR A 449 -9.15 24.52 -3.02
N GLU A 450 -10.05 25.49 -3.24
CA GLU A 450 -9.73 26.77 -3.87
C GLU A 450 -8.72 27.59 -3.05
N SER A 451 -8.58 27.30 -1.74
CA SER A 451 -7.61 27.97 -0.86
C SER A 451 -6.15 27.69 -1.22
N ALA A 452 -5.89 26.71 -2.08
CA ALA A 452 -4.56 26.44 -2.62
C ALA A 452 -4.10 27.49 -3.64
N PHE A 453 -5.01 28.29 -4.21
CA PHE A 453 -4.70 29.20 -5.30
C PHE A 453 -4.68 30.66 -4.86
N GLN A 454 -3.92 31.46 -5.59
CA GLN A 454 -4.00 32.91 -5.45
C GLN A 454 -5.30 33.40 -6.07
N VAL A 455 -6.00 34.28 -5.36
CA VAL A 455 -7.20 34.93 -5.88
C VAL A 455 -6.83 35.83 -7.05
N PRO A 456 -7.35 35.59 -8.27
CA PRO A 456 -7.06 36.43 -9.43
C PRO A 456 -7.40 37.90 -9.15
N GLY A 457 -6.48 38.82 -9.49
CA GLY A 457 -6.68 40.27 -9.33
C GLY A 457 -6.35 40.84 -7.94
N LYS A 458 -5.93 40.02 -6.97
CA LYS A 458 -5.37 40.50 -5.69
C LYS A 458 -3.83 40.54 -5.72
N ALA A 459 -3.24 41.30 -4.80
CA ALA A 459 -1.79 41.39 -4.65
C ALA A 459 -1.17 40.00 -4.45
N LYS A 460 0.00 39.75 -5.06
CA LYS A 460 0.72 38.47 -4.93
C LYS A 460 1.00 38.19 -3.44
N VAL A 461 0.39 37.13 -2.94
CA VAL A 461 0.62 36.66 -1.56
C VAL A 461 1.93 35.87 -1.53
N LYS A 462 2.72 36.05 -0.48
CA LYS A 462 3.95 35.27 -0.26
C LYS A 462 3.60 33.77 -0.14
N ALA A 463 4.46 32.90 -0.69
CA ALA A 463 4.22 31.45 -0.70
C ALA A 463 3.91 30.88 0.70
N GLN A 464 4.61 31.36 1.73
CA GLN A 464 4.38 30.94 3.11
C GLN A 464 2.98 31.28 3.63
N ALA A 465 2.49 32.49 3.36
CA ALA A 465 1.15 32.90 3.78
C ALA A 465 0.04 32.14 3.02
N LEU A 466 0.29 31.79 1.75
CA LEU A 466 -0.61 30.91 0.99
C LEU A 466 -0.65 29.50 1.59
N GLN A 467 0.51 28.96 1.98
CA GLN A 467 0.60 27.65 2.62
C GLN A 467 -0.08 27.64 4.00
N GLU A 468 0.03 28.71 4.79
CA GLU A 468 -0.69 28.86 6.06
C GLU A 468 -2.21 28.90 5.85
N THR A 469 -2.67 29.60 4.81
CA THR A 469 -4.09 29.64 4.42
C THR A 469 -4.59 28.26 3.99
N LEU A 470 -3.82 27.57 3.16
CA LEU A 470 -4.11 26.21 2.73
C LEU A 470 -4.16 25.25 3.92
N LYS A 471 -3.17 25.31 4.81
CA LYS A 471 -3.13 24.50 6.03
C LYS A 471 -4.40 24.70 6.86
N ALA A 472 -4.77 25.94 7.15
CA ALA A 472 -5.96 26.24 7.95
C ALA A 472 -7.25 25.72 7.30
N ARG A 473 -7.39 25.81 5.97
CA ARG A 473 -8.56 25.28 5.26
C ARG A 473 -8.58 23.74 5.26
N LEU A 474 -7.44 23.09 5.01
CA LEU A 474 -7.35 21.64 5.03
C LEU A 474 -7.59 21.08 6.43
N ASP A 475 -7.08 21.73 7.48
CA ASP A 475 -7.37 21.35 8.86
C ASP A 475 -8.88 21.31 9.11
N LEU A 476 -9.63 22.35 8.71
CA LEU A 476 -11.08 22.38 8.85
C LEU A 476 -11.79 21.32 7.99
N LEU A 477 -11.39 21.17 6.73
CA LEU A 477 -11.98 20.22 5.79
C LEU A 477 -11.82 18.77 6.26
N ILE A 478 -10.61 18.40 6.67
CA ILE A 478 -10.33 17.05 7.17
C ILE A 478 -10.97 16.84 8.53
N HIS A 479 -11.00 17.85 9.40
CA HIS A 479 -11.71 17.75 10.68
C HIS A 479 -13.20 17.40 10.49
N ASP A 480 -13.88 18.08 9.57
CA ASP A 480 -15.28 17.78 9.26
C ASP A 480 -15.44 16.40 8.60
N ALA A 481 -14.50 15.97 7.74
CA ALA A 481 -14.49 14.63 7.20
C ALA A 481 -14.36 13.55 8.30
N LEU A 482 -13.56 13.79 9.35
CA LEU A 482 -13.47 12.89 10.50
C LEU A 482 -14.79 12.82 11.28
N ILE A 483 -15.51 13.94 11.42
CA ILE A 483 -16.84 13.98 12.05
C ILE A 483 -17.84 13.15 11.22
N LEU A 484 -17.83 13.31 9.89
CA LEU A 484 -18.70 12.57 8.98
C LEU A 484 -18.40 11.07 9.00
N ALA A 485 -17.13 10.67 8.87
CA ALA A 485 -16.74 9.26 8.98
C ALA A 485 -17.14 8.67 10.34
N LYS A 486 -17.02 9.42 11.43
CA LYS A 486 -17.49 8.95 12.74
C LYS A 486 -19.01 8.76 12.79
N LYS A 487 -19.79 9.61 12.13
CA LYS A 487 -21.26 9.46 12.02
C LYS A 487 -21.67 8.26 11.18
N ASP A 488 -20.85 7.91 10.20
CA ASP A 488 -21.05 6.75 9.33
C ASP A 488 -20.42 5.47 9.91
N ASP A 489 -20.21 5.41 11.23
CA ASP A 489 -19.73 4.27 12.01
C ASP A 489 -18.36 3.70 11.58
N PHE A 490 -17.45 4.58 11.14
CA PHE A 490 -16.04 4.21 10.96
C PHE A 490 -15.29 4.22 12.30
N HIS A 491 -14.37 3.27 12.47
CA HIS A 491 -13.60 3.13 13.72
C HIS A 491 -12.25 3.84 13.67
N VAL A 492 -11.64 3.89 12.48
CA VAL A 492 -10.33 4.54 12.24
C VAL A 492 -10.34 5.25 10.90
N PHE A 493 -9.60 6.35 10.81
CA PHE A 493 -9.39 7.10 9.59
C PHE A 493 -7.90 7.09 9.24
N ASN A 494 -7.57 6.57 8.07
CA ASN A 494 -6.23 6.34 7.57
C ASN A 494 -5.87 7.40 6.54
N ALA A 495 -4.63 7.85 6.57
CA ALA A 495 -4.06 8.74 5.57
C ALA A 495 -2.59 8.38 5.33
N LEU A 496 -2.08 8.76 4.17
CA LEU A 496 -0.65 8.68 3.85
C LEU A 496 -0.02 10.08 3.92
N THR A 497 1.30 10.17 3.92
CA THR A 497 2.01 11.47 3.86
C THR A 497 2.06 12.13 2.46
N LEU A 498 1.35 11.55 1.48
CA LEU A 498 1.18 12.09 0.13
C LEU A 498 0.31 13.36 0.10
N LEU A 499 0.19 13.98 -1.08
CA LEU A 499 -0.51 15.26 -1.28
C LEU A 499 0.00 16.35 -0.32
N ASP A 500 -0.91 17.18 0.20
CA ASP A 500 -0.64 18.18 1.23
C ASP A 500 -0.97 17.65 2.65
N ASN A 501 -1.10 16.32 2.82
CA ASN A 501 -1.43 15.70 4.10
C ASN A 501 -0.50 16.11 5.25
N PRO A 502 0.82 16.28 5.03
CA PRO A 502 1.73 16.78 6.05
C PRO A 502 1.30 18.06 6.77
N LEU A 503 0.45 18.88 6.14
CA LEU A 503 -0.04 20.13 6.73
C LEU A 503 -0.99 19.92 7.91
N PHE A 504 -1.79 18.85 7.93
CA PHE A 504 -2.86 18.67 8.91
C PHE A 504 -2.72 17.41 9.79
N LEU A 505 -1.90 16.42 9.39
CA LEU A 505 -1.83 15.13 10.10
C LEU A 505 -1.62 15.28 11.61
N LYS A 506 -0.62 16.06 12.01
CA LYS A 506 -0.28 16.25 13.43
C LYS A 506 -1.39 16.99 14.19
N ASP A 507 -1.94 18.04 13.60
CA ASP A 507 -2.92 18.93 14.26
C ASP A 507 -4.28 18.23 14.39
N GLN A 508 -4.64 17.40 13.41
CA GLN A 508 -5.80 16.52 13.46
C GLN A 508 -5.57 15.24 14.28
N LYS A 509 -4.42 15.10 14.96
CA LYS A 509 -4.07 13.97 15.85
C LYS A 509 -3.99 12.61 15.14
N PHE A 510 -3.57 12.60 13.88
CA PHE A 510 -3.15 11.36 13.23
C PHE A 510 -1.84 10.90 13.88
N GLU A 511 -1.80 9.62 14.24
CA GLU A 511 -0.63 8.97 14.80
C GLU A 511 0.12 8.23 13.70
N PRO A 512 1.46 8.22 13.75
CA PRO A 512 2.25 7.50 12.77
C PRO A 512 1.98 6.00 12.89
N GLY A 513 1.66 5.36 11.76
CA GLY A 513 1.64 3.91 11.65
C GLY A 513 3.04 3.35 11.38
N ASP A 514 3.15 2.02 11.49
CA ASP A 514 4.39 1.30 11.21
C ASP A 514 4.54 0.95 9.72
N GLY A 515 3.44 1.02 8.96
CA GLY A 515 3.43 0.76 7.52
C GLY A 515 4.02 1.91 6.68
N LYS A 516 4.83 1.53 5.69
CA LYS A 516 5.25 2.39 4.58
C LYS A 516 4.61 1.91 3.29
N LEU A 517 4.39 2.85 2.37
CA LEU A 517 3.96 2.55 1.01
C LEU A 517 4.99 3.11 0.04
N HIS A 518 5.65 2.22 -0.68
CA HIS A 518 6.62 2.56 -1.69
C HIS A 518 5.96 2.62 -3.06
N TYR A 519 6.18 3.71 -3.80
CA TYR A 519 5.67 3.91 -5.15
C TYR A 519 6.74 3.54 -6.16
N TYR A 520 6.34 2.84 -7.23
CA TYR A 520 7.24 2.37 -8.28
C TYR A 520 6.64 2.66 -9.65
N LEU A 521 7.51 3.02 -10.60
CA LEU A 521 7.16 3.10 -12.01
C LEU A 521 7.94 2.04 -12.79
N PHE A 522 7.22 1.14 -13.44
CA PHE A 522 7.79 0.15 -14.34
C PHE A 522 8.11 0.79 -15.69
N ASN A 523 9.31 0.50 -16.21
CA ASN A 523 9.81 1.02 -17.48
C ASN A 523 9.84 2.56 -17.57
N TRP A 524 10.03 3.24 -16.43
CA TRP A 524 10.17 4.68 -16.37
C TRP A 524 11.27 5.07 -15.38
N ARG A 525 12.08 6.05 -15.77
CA ARG A 525 13.11 6.66 -14.94
C ARG A 525 12.69 8.08 -14.63
N THR A 526 12.58 8.42 -13.35
CA THR A 526 12.31 9.78 -12.83
C THR A 526 13.05 9.97 -11.52
N PRO A 527 13.71 11.12 -11.26
CA PRO A 527 14.28 11.42 -9.95
C PRO A 527 13.28 11.20 -8.81
N VAL A 528 13.81 10.92 -7.61
CA VAL A 528 12.99 10.67 -6.42
C VAL A 528 12.01 11.82 -6.17
N LEU A 529 10.75 11.46 -5.92
CA LEU A 529 9.67 12.39 -5.66
C LEU A 529 9.42 12.54 -4.15
N PRO A 530 9.22 13.77 -3.66
CA PRO A 530 8.94 14.03 -2.25
C PRO A 530 7.69 13.27 -1.75
N GLY A 531 7.86 12.43 -0.73
CA GLY A 531 6.78 11.60 -0.16
C GLY A 531 6.17 12.15 1.13
N GLY A 532 6.52 13.37 1.55
CA GLY A 532 6.04 14.03 2.76
C GLY A 532 6.74 13.61 4.05
N ILE A 533 7.93 13.00 3.97
CA ILE A 533 8.70 12.52 5.13
C ILE A 533 10.17 12.95 5.11
N ASP A 534 10.74 13.16 6.29
CA ASP A 534 12.17 13.40 6.50
C ASP A 534 13.00 12.09 6.50
N ALA A 535 14.32 12.21 6.70
CA ALA A 535 15.22 11.05 6.77
C ALA A 535 14.96 10.13 7.98
N ASN A 536 14.26 10.63 9.00
CA ASN A 536 13.88 9.90 10.20
C ASN A 536 12.44 9.34 10.10
N ASN A 537 11.81 9.40 8.93
CA ASN A 537 10.43 9.00 8.68
C ASN A 537 9.37 9.82 9.46
N ASN A 538 9.70 11.04 9.87
CA ASN A 538 8.73 11.98 10.43
C ASN A 538 8.08 12.79 9.32
N VAL A 539 6.86 13.27 9.57
CA VAL A 539 6.14 14.17 8.67
C VAL A 539 6.94 15.45 8.44
N ASP A 540 7.17 15.80 7.18
CA ASP A 540 7.91 17.00 6.79
C ASP A 540 7.16 17.78 5.69
N PRO A 541 6.49 18.88 6.03
CA PRO A 541 5.81 19.75 5.06
C PRO A 541 6.73 20.36 4.00
N THR A 542 8.05 20.43 4.22
CA THR A 542 8.99 20.94 3.22
C THR A 542 9.29 19.91 2.12
N LYS A 543 8.94 18.64 2.36
CA LYS A 543 9.10 17.51 1.44
C LYS A 543 7.76 16.95 0.97
N MET A 544 6.70 17.75 0.97
CA MET A 544 5.42 17.42 0.35
C MET A 544 5.43 17.76 -1.15
N GLY A 545 4.33 17.51 -1.87
CA GLY A 545 4.21 17.96 -3.27
C GLY A 545 4.72 16.97 -4.33
N GLY A 546 5.28 15.81 -3.96
CA GLY A 546 5.76 14.84 -4.95
C GLY A 546 4.66 13.89 -5.44
N VAL A 547 3.98 13.21 -4.52
CA VAL A 547 2.98 12.18 -4.84
C VAL A 547 1.56 12.73 -4.72
N GLY A 548 0.82 12.76 -5.82
CA GLY A 548 -0.60 13.12 -5.88
C GLY A 548 -1.54 11.99 -6.33
N VAL A 549 -1.00 10.80 -6.64
CA VAL A 549 -1.79 9.58 -6.89
C VAL A 549 -2.08 8.89 -5.57
N VAL A 550 -3.32 8.44 -5.37
CA VAL A 550 -3.74 7.65 -4.22
C VAL A 550 -4.16 6.27 -4.71
N MET A 551 -3.43 5.24 -4.27
CA MET A 551 -3.66 3.85 -4.68
C MET A 551 -4.66 3.16 -3.74
N LEU A 552 -5.34 2.14 -4.25
CA LEU A 552 -6.46 1.45 -3.59
C LEU A 552 -6.05 0.28 -2.69
#